data_AF-A0A6I4I3M6-F1
#
_entry.id   AF-A0A6I4I3M6-F1
#
_cell.length_a   1.000
_cell.length_b   1.000
_cell.length_c   1.000
_cell.angle_alpha   90.00
_cell.angle_beta   90.00
_cell.angle_gamma   90.00
#
_symmetry.space_group_name_H-M   'P 1'
#
loop_
_entity.id
_entity.type
_entity.pdbx_description
1 polymer ?
#
loop_
_entity_poly.entity_id
_entity_poly.type
_entity_poly.pdbx_seq_one_letter_code
_entity_poly.pdbx_strand_id
1 'polypeptide(L)'
;MKIIKTTRAVTAEELKKFLDENLNALFEKQRQLVLKFDIRQDGYAVEISNDENYDSFLFRIEIKGLEMHVIKSEHYTDDVNVLTLEDIMNNLFLEFPGRGRIKEIEEGS
;
A
#
# COMPACT_ATOMS: atom_id res chain seq x y z
N MET A 1 -8.86 -2.97 -8.93
CA MET A 1 -8.71 -1.75 -8.07
C MET A 1 -9.36 -2.04 -6.72
N LYS A 2 -8.85 -1.54 -5.59
CA LYS A 2 -9.48 -1.72 -4.26
C LYS A 2 -9.81 -0.37 -3.63
N ILE A 3 -11.00 -0.22 -3.05
CA ILE A 3 -11.43 0.99 -2.33
C ILE A 3 -11.70 0.62 -0.87
N ILE A 4 -11.05 1.31 0.05
CA ILE A 4 -11.25 1.14 1.49
C ILE A 4 -11.94 2.40 2.00
N LYS A 5 -13.18 2.24 2.47
CA LYS A 5 -13.95 3.34 3.08
C LYS A 5 -13.72 3.35 4.58
N THR A 6 -13.32 4.49 5.11
CA THR A 6 -12.99 4.69 6.52
C THR A 6 -14.06 5.52 7.23
N THR A 7 -14.12 5.43 8.55
CA THR A 7 -15.02 6.24 9.39
C THR A 7 -14.44 7.60 9.76
N ARG A 8 -13.14 7.81 9.49
CA ARG A 8 -12.43 9.09 9.63
C ARG A 8 -11.61 9.38 8.37
N ALA A 9 -11.32 10.64 8.12
CA ALA A 9 -10.30 10.98 7.14
C ALA A 9 -8.93 10.49 7.63
N VAL A 10 -8.20 9.84 6.73
CA VAL A 10 -6.77 9.58 6.87
C VAL A 10 -6.04 10.51 5.91
N THR A 11 -4.78 10.85 6.17
CA THR A 11 -3.98 11.67 5.25
C THR A 11 -2.92 10.82 4.53
N ALA A 12 -2.47 11.29 3.36
CA ALA A 12 -1.36 10.67 2.64
C ALA A 12 -0.07 10.69 3.48
N GLU A 13 0.13 11.72 4.29
CA GLU A 13 1.26 11.83 5.21
C GLU A 13 1.20 10.77 6.33
N GLU A 14 0.04 10.60 6.97
CA GLU A 14 -0.16 9.53 7.97
C GLU A 14 0.12 8.16 7.35
N LEU A 15 -0.37 7.92 6.13
CA LEU A 15 -0.19 6.64 5.42
C LEU A 15 1.27 6.41 5.08
N LYS A 16 1.94 7.41 4.49
CA LYS A 16 3.35 7.34 4.15
C LYS A 16 4.18 6.97 5.38
N LYS A 17 3.97 7.70 6.50
CA LYS A 17 4.69 7.46 7.75
C LYS A 17 4.47 6.02 8.26
N PHE A 18 3.23 5.56 8.26
CA PHE A 18 2.93 4.19 8.69
C PHE A 18 3.59 3.14 7.80
N LEU A 19 3.60 3.34 6.49
CA LEU A 19 4.27 2.43 5.56
C LEU A 19 5.79 2.45 5.73
N ASP A 20 6.40 3.63 5.92
CA ASP A 20 7.85 3.76 6.18
C ASP A 20 8.28 2.97 7.43
N GLU A 21 7.44 2.98 8.47
CA GLU A 21 7.72 2.30 9.74
C GLU A 21 7.55 0.78 9.67
N ASN A 22 6.74 0.25 8.74
CA ASN A 22 6.30 -1.15 8.79
C ASN A 22 6.64 -1.96 7.53
N LEU A 23 6.51 -1.40 6.32
CA LEU A 23 6.47 -2.15 5.07
C LEU A 23 7.75 -2.96 4.82
N ASN A 24 8.90 -2.29 4.84
CA ASN A 24 10.19 -2.90 4.56
C ASN A 24 10.55 -3.98 5.60
N ALA A 25 10.28 -3.71 6.88
CA ALA A 25 10.55 -4.67 7.96
C ALA A 25 9.68 -5.94 7.84
N LEU A 26 8.40 -5.78 7.49
CA LEU A 26 7.50 -6.92 7.25
C LEU A 26 7.92 -7.73 6.02
N PHE A 27 8.31 -7.05 4.95
CA PHE A 27 8.74 -7.73 3.73
C PHE A 27 10.02 -8.53 3.93
N GLU A 28 11.03 -7.93 4.56
CA GLU A 28 12.28 -8.61 4.91
C GLU A 28 12.01 -9.84 5.78
N LYS A 29 11.12 -9.72 6.77
CA LYS A 29 10.72 -10.85 7.62
C LYS A 29 10.04 -11.98 6.84
N GLN A 30 9.17 -11.66 5.88
CA GLN A 30 8.42 -12.68 5.12
C GLN A 30 9.26 -13.35 4.03
N ARG A 31 10.13 -12.60 3.34
CA ARG A 31 10.94 -13.13 2.23
C ARG A 31 12.33 -13.57 2.63
N GLN A 32 12.84 -13.14 3.78
CA GLN A 32 14.25 -13.31 4.18
C GLN A 32 15.20 -12.75 3.12
N LEU A 33 14.78 -11.68 2.44
CA LEU A 33 15.51 -10.99 1.38
C LEU A 33 15.64 -9.51 1.73
N VAL A 34 16.83 -8.95 1.47
CA VAL A 34 17.10 -7.52 1.65
C VAL A 34 16.66 -6.79 0.38
N LEU A 35 15.35 -6.67 0.18
CA LEU A 35 14.75 -5.85 -0.86
C LEU A 35 14.02 -4.68 -0.17
N LYS A 36 14.28 -3.45 -0.61
CA LYS A 36 13.70 -2.24 -0.02
C LYS A 36 12.79 -1.54 -1.02
N PHE A 37 11.63 -1.11 -0.56
CA PHE A 37 10.71 -0.28 -1.31
C PHE A 37 10.86 1.18 -0.93
N ASP A 38 10.80 2.04 -1.95
CA ASP A 38 10.71 3.47 -1.83
C ASP A 38 9.24 3.88 -1.70
N ILE A 39 8.94 4.62 -0.63
CA ILE A 39 7.60 5.09 -0.32
C ILE A 39 7.59 6.62 -0.46
N ARG A 40 6.92 7.11 -1.49
CA ARG A 40 6.90 8.54 -1.84
C ARG A 40 5.48 9.07 -1.69
N GLN A 41 5.35 10.28 -1.17
CA GLN A 41 4.08 11.00 -1.18
C GLN A 41 4.07 11.95 -2.38
N ASP A 42 2.97 11.94 -3.12
CA ASP A 42 2.67 12.82 -4.24
C ASP A 42 1.30 13.47 -4.01
N GLY A 43 1.30 14.64 -3.37
CA GLY A 43 0.09 15.35 -2.97
C GLY A 43 -0.78 14.51 -2.03
N TYR A 44 -1.95 14.08 -2.51
CA TYR A 44 -2.90 13.21 -1.81
C TYR A 44 -2.71 11.72 -2.10
N ALA A 45 -1.63 11.34 -2.77
CA ALA A 45 -1.31 9.96 -3.07
C ALA A 45 -0.02 9.51 -2.36
N VAL A 46 0.08 8.20 -2.13
CA VAL A 46 1.32 7.52 -1.71
C VAL A 46 1.65 6.46 -2.75
N GLU A 47 2.88 6.48 -3.26
CA GLU A 47 3.41 5.52 -4.21
C GLU A 47 4.47 4.63 -3.55
N ILE A 48 4.40 3.34 -3.86
CA ILE A 48 5.37 2.33 -3.48
C ILE A 48 6.06 1.85 -4.74
N SER A 49 7.38 1.95 -4.77
CA SER A 49 8.24 1.65 -5.92
C SER A 49 9.50 0.92 -5.48
N ASN A 50 10.23 0.34 -6.41
CA ASN A 50 11.62 -0.08 -6.23
C ASN A 50 12.29 0.07 -7.59
N ASP A 51 12.93 1.22 -7.79
CA ASP A 51 13.49 1.61 -9.10
C ASP A 51 14.71 0.75 -9.49
N GLU A 52 15.26 -0.03 -8.55
CA GLU A 52 16.36 -0.96 -8.81
C GLU A 52 15.89 -2.20 -9.60
N ASN A 53 14.65 -2.65 -9.39
CA ASN A 53 14.12 -3.90 -9.95
C ASN A 53 12.88 -3.70 -10.84
N TYR A 54 12.22 -2.54 -10.76
CA TYR A 54 10.97 -2.26 -11.48
C TYR A 54 11.02 -0.86 -12.09
N ASP A 55 10.54 -0.73 -13.32
CA ASP A 55 10.54 0.53 -14.08
C ASP A 55 9.33 1.44 -13.74
N SER A 56 8.42 0.98 -12.89
CA SER A 56 7.20 1.70 -12.53
C SER A 56 6.79 1.45 -11.08
N PHE A 57 5.79 2.20 -10.60
CA PHE A 57 5.21 1.96 -9.29
C PHE A 57 4.67 0.53 -9.18
N LEU A 58 4.68 -0.03 -7.97
CA LEU A 58 4.05 -1.30 -7.66
C LEU A 58 2.63 -1.09 -7.13
N PHE A 59 2.49 -0.09 -6.25
CA PHE A 59 1.21 0.35 -5.70
C PHE A 59 1.14 1.89 -5.67
N ARG A 60 -0.04 2.42 -5.97
CA ARG A 60 -0.41 3.82 -5.75
C ARG A 60 -1.68 3.86 -4.92
N ILE A 61 -1.67 4.62 -3.82
CA ILE A 61 -2.80 4.77 -2.91
C ILE A 61 -3.24 6.23 -2.94
N GLU A 62 -4.43 6.51 -3.46
CA GLU A 62 -4.98 7.86 -3.50
C GLU A 62 -5.97 8.07 -2.34
N ILE A 63 -5.79 9.16 -1.60
CA ILE A 63 -6.64 9.53 -0.48
C ILE A 63 -7.73 10.50 -0.97
N LYS A 64 -8.99 10.07 -0.90
CA LYS A 64 -10.16 10.82 -1.36
C LYS A 64 -11.17 10.96 -0.21
N GLY A 65 -10.93 11.93 0.66
CA GLY A 65 -11.79 12.21 1.81
C GLY A 65 -11.81 11.06 2.83
N LEU A 66 -12.86 10.25 2.80
CA LEU A 66 -13.03 9.06 3.66
C LEU A 66 -12.70 7.76 2.92
N GLU A 67 -12.06 7.83 1.76
CA GLU A 67 -11.76 6.68 0.93
C GLU A 67 -10.25 6.60 0.64
N MET A 68 -9.73 5.39 0.67
CA MET A 68 -8.40 5.05 0.16
C MET A 68 -8.58 4.21 -1.10
N HIS A 69 -8.12 4.74 -2.23
CA HIS A 69 -8.18 4.08 -3.53
C HIS A 69 -6.83 3.43 -3.79
N VAL A 70 -6.77 2.11 -3.69
CA VAL A 70 -5.57 1.30 -3.88
C VAL A 70 -5.52 0.80 -5.33
N ILE A 71 -4.47 1.22 -6.02
CA ILE A 71 -4.18 0.92 -7.41
C ILE A 71 -2.90 0.07 -7.42
N LYS A 72 -3.00 -1.16 -7.92
CA LYS A 72 -1.85 -2.04 -8.15
C LYS A 72 -1.40 -1.90 -9.60
N SER A 73 -0.10 -1.94 -9.84
CA SER A 73 0.45 -1.97 -11.20
C SER A 73 0.11 -3.27 -11.92
N GLU A 74 -0.30 -3.16 -13.19
CA GLU A 74 -0.64 -4.29 -14.05
C GLU A 74 0.60 -4.96 -14.66
N HIS A 75 1.78 -4.35 -14.54
CA HIS A 75 3.00 -4.84 -15.19
C HIS A 75 3.66 -6.02 -14.49
N TYR A 76 3.35 -6.24 -13.21
CA TYR A 76 4.06 -7.20 -12.35
C TYR A 76 3.12 -8.10 -11.56
N THR A 77 1.95 -8.42 -12.13
CA THR A 77 0.91 -9.18 -11.41
C THR A 77 1.35 -10.56 -10.96
N ASP A 78 2.26 -11.19 -11.72
CA ASP A 78 2.72 -12.56 -11.51
C ASP A 78 4.08 -12.64 -10.79
N ASP A 79 4.68 -11.49 -10.46
CA ASP A 79 5.96 -11.45 -9.75
C ASP A 79 5.78 -11.83 -8.27
N VAL A 80 6.60 -12.77 -7.80
CA VAL A 80 6.49 -13.32 -6.44
C VAL A 80 6.72 -12.25 -5.35
N ASN A 81 7.61 -11.29 -5.58
CA ASN A 81 7.83 -10.20 -4.63
C ASN A 81 6.63 -9.24 -4.64
N VAL A 82 6.03 -8.97 -5.79
CA VAL A 82 4.83 -8.13 -5.89
C VAL A 82 3.61 -8.81 -5.26
N LEU A 83 3.44 -10.12 -5.45
CA LEU A 83 2.41 -10.91 -4.76
C LEU A 83 2.62 -10.92 -3.24
N THR A 84 3.87 -11.00 -2.78
CA THR A 84 4.17 -10.93 -1.35
C THR A 84 3.90 -9.54 -0.79
N LEU A 85 4.28 -8.50 -1.54
CA LEU A 85 3.99 -7.11 -1.20
C LEU A 85 2.47 -6.90 -1.09
N GLU A 86 1.69 -7.45 -2.02
CA GLU A 86 0.23 -7.39 -1.99
C GLU A 86 -0.37 -7.99 -0.71
N ASP A 87 0.09 -9.17 -0.30
CA ASP A 87 -0.36 -9.83 0.93
C ASP A 87 -0.05 -8.97 2.17
N ILE A 88 1.15 -8.39 2.24
CA ILE A 88 1.54 -7.47 3.32
C ILE A 88 0.67 -6.20 3.29
N MET A 89 0.47 -5.61 2.13
CA MET A 89 -0.33 -4.39 1.97
C MET A 89 -1.78 -4.63 2.38
N ASN A 90 -2.38 -5.77 2.02
CA ASN A 90 -3.72 -6.14 2.45
C ASN A 90 -3.84 -6.15 3.98
N ASN A 91 -2.84 -6.66 4.70
CA ASN A 91 -2.82 -6.63 6.15
C ASN A 91 -2.63 -5.20 6.69
N LEU A 92 -1.70 -4.43 6.13
CA LEU A 92 -1.43 -3.05 6.54
C LEU A 92 -2.64 -2.13 6.35
N PHE A 93 -3.42 -2.32 5.30
CA PHE A 93 -4.65 -1.58 5.06
C PHE A 93 -5.76 -1.87 6.08
N LEU A 94 -5.77 -3.05 6.67
CA LEU A 94 -6.69 -3.39 7.77
C LEU A 94 -6.26 -2.72 9.09
N GLU A 95 -4.98 -2.41 9.23
CA GLU A 95 -4.39 -1.88 10.47
C GLU A 95 -4.28 -0.36 10.47
N PHE A 96 -3.94 0.25 9.34
CA PHE A 96 -3.59 1.68 9.24
C PHE A 96 -4.74 2.64 9.59
N PRO A 97 -5.98 2.48 9.09
CA PRO A 97 -7.10 3.28 9.58
C PRO A 97 -7.42 2.99 11.04
N GLY A 98 -6.96 1.84 11.55
CA GLY A 98 -7.45 1.15 12.74
C GLY A 98 -8.60 0.23 12.37
N ARG A 99 -8.57 -1.06 12.75
CA ARG A 99 -9.58 -2.06 12.38
C ARG A 99 -11.02 -1.61 12.64
N GLY A 100 -11.27 -0.90 13.75
CA GLY A 100 -12.59 -0.35 14.10
C GLY A 100 -13.00 0.90 13.31
N ARG A 101 -12.15 1.39 12.41
CA ARG A 101 -12.40 2.58 11.58
C ARG A 101 -12.58 2.24 10.10
N ILE A 102 -12.65 0.97 9.74
CA ILE A 102 -12.99 0.52 8.40
C ILE A 102 -14.49 0.30 8.35
N LYS A 103 -15.15 0.98 7.42
CA LYS A 103 -16.60 0.86 7.20
C LYS A 103 -16.90 -0.24 6.19
N GLU A 104 -16.15 -0.25 5.09
CA GLU A 104 -16.40 -1.11 3.94
C GLU A 104 -15.12 -1.23 3.11
N ILE A 105 -14.94 -2.38 2.46
CA ILE A 105 -13.90 -2.61 1.46
C ILE A 105 -14.59 -3.09 0.19
N GLU A 106 -14.37 -2.38 -0.90
CA GLU A 106 -14.86 -2.74 -2.23
C GLU A 106 -13.69 -3.18 -3.09
N GLU A 107 -13.83 -4.32 -3.76
CA GLU A 107 -12.87 -4.79 -4.75
C GLU A 107 -13.51 -4.63 -6.13
N GLY A 108 -12.93 -3.75 -6.94
CA GLY A 108 -13.29 -3.55 -8.34
C GLY A 108 -12.66 -4.65 -9.18
N SER A 109 -13.54 -5.54 -9.67
CA SER A 109 -13.28 -6.60 -10.65
C SER A 109 -12.87 -6.06 -12.02
#